data_AF-A9AUI1-F1
#
_entry.id   AF-A9AUI1-F1
#
_cell.length_a   1.000
_cell.length_b   1.000
_cell.length_c   1.000
_cell.angle_alpha   90.00
_cell.angle_beta   90.00
_cell.angle_gamma   90.00
#
_symmetry.space_group_name_H-M   'P 1'
#
loop_
_entity.id
_entity.type
_entity.pdbx_description
1 polymer ?
#
loop_
_entity_poly.entity_id
_entity_poly.type
_entity_poly.pdbx_seq_one_letter_code
_entity_poly.pdbx_strand_id
1 'polypeptide(L)'
;MTKLRWLSLLILGSIIYWLLPIDGNLVLQTNQQAGWPQIWFERDTQDQQWIYVRDNQPWVYVALTLDGTSLQRDQQFAAGSEPWTWRWSSTSNTLTQADIRFYHDCDRGCQERGSLMIGQPEPTATPRQSSLLGAMFANPDRDWHGRAAWSVDLVYALRADESQWSVDALASRVAAAHKAGLRVIIRVAYDQGQSLPPNNDETALAIFLRFCQRLAHDQRLQAVYGYSIGNGYNSLGENSLSQEPLTPAWVARILVGYGVATERHDNVIETMRGLNPQLKLLVGPVRPWSNEADGAWADPLNQPWLNYFNSLLVLLDQTIRSKHQQQINVAPDGFALSTAGWPERSADPAQEPLNDLYLSQSGKAQRGFRVYRDWLTIINRYPSTANRPVYITATNTFHPEQARTPLENYPKGWLSNALAEVSSNPQVQALCWFVDQPFGQQWYEWSLSEPQGKLHEAAQEFDQLLR
;
A
#
# COMPACT_ATOMS: atom_id res chain seq x y z
N MET A 1 -43.95 63.12 -26.20
CA MET A 1 -43.65 62.87 -24.76
C MET A 1 -43.29 61.41 -24.43
N THR A 2 -43.20 60.48 -25.39
CA THR A 2 -42.99 59.06 -25.13
C THR A 2 -41.53 58.60 -25.18
N LYS A 3 -40.68 59.15 -26.06
CA LYS A 3 -39.28 58.69 -26.23
C LYS A 3 -38.35 58.99 -25.04
N LEU A 4 -38.58 60.10 -24.32
CA LEU A 4 -37.73 60.49 -23.18
C LEU A 4 -37.93 59.57 -21.96
N ARG A 5 -39.17 59.08 -21.74
CA ARG A 5 -39.48 58.14 -20.65
C ARG A 5 -38.82 56.77 -20.83
N TRP A 6 -38.72 56.29 -22.06
CA TRP A 6 -38.02 55.03 -22.36
C TRP A 6 -36.52 55.13 -22.14
N LEU A 7 -35.91 56.27 -22.48
CA LEU A 7 -34.49 56.51 -22.25
C LEU A 7 -34.18 56.57 -20.74
N SER A 8 -35.04 57.25 -19.96
CA SER A 8 -34.90 57.30 -18.50
C SER A 8 -35.05 55.93 -17.84
N LEU A 9 -35.98 55.09 -18.32
CA LEU A 9 -36.16 53.72 -17.81
C LEU A 9 -34.97 52.81 -18.15
N LEU A 10 -34.37 52.94 -19.34
CA LEU A 10 -33.17 52.19 -19.73
C LEU A 10 -31.95 52.59 -18.90
N ILE A 11 -31.75 53.90 -18.66
CA ILE A 11 -30.64 54.39 -17.85
C ILE A 11 -30.83 53.94 -16.39
N LEU A 12 -32.04 54.06 -15.84
CA LEU A 12 -32.34 53.61 -14.48
C LEU A 12 -32.15 52.09 -14.34
N GLY A 13 -32.57 51.31 -15.34
CA GLY A 13 -32.33 49.87 -15.40
C GLY A 13 -30.84 49.50 -15.43
N SER A 14 -30.03 50.23 -16.21
CA SER A 14 -28.57 50.01 -16.27
C SER A 14 -27.85 50.37 -14.97
N ILE A 15 -28.32 51.42 -14.27
CA ILE A 15 -27.77 51.84 -12.99
C ILE A 15 -28.14 50.83 -11.88
N ILE A 16 -29.37 50.32 -11.88
CA ILE A 16 -29.82 49.26 -10.96
C ILE A 16 -29.06 47.95 -11.21
N TYR A 17 -28.82 47.59 -12.48
CA TYR A 17 -28.03 46.41 -12.83
C TYR A 17 -26.58 46.49 -12.32
N TRP A 18 -25.95 47.67 -12.39
CA TRP A 18 -24.58 47.90 -11.90
C TRP A 18 -24.48 48.11 -10.38
N LEU A 19 -25.58 48.47 -9.71
CA LEU A 19 -25.64 48.65 -8.25
C LEU A 19 -26.06 47.38 -7.50
N LEU A 20 -26.52 46.34 -8.20
CA LEU A 20 -26.71 45.03 -7.58
C LEU A 20 -25.33 44.39 -7.36
N PRO A 21 -24.93 44.06 -6.12
CA PRO A 21 -23.75 43.25 -5.87
C PRO A 21 -24.09 41.83 -6.34
N ILE A 22 -23.87 41.56 -7.61
CA ILE A 22 -23.88 40.20 -8.13
C ILE A 22 -22.54 39.58 -7.73
N ASP A 23 -22.37 39.29 -6.44
CA ASP A 23 -21.42 38.28 -5.98
C ASP A 23 -21.98 36.94 -6.44
N GLY A 24 -21.70 36.62 -7.70
CA GLY A 24 -22.20 35.43 -8.36
C GLY A 24 -21.44 34.20 -7.88
N ASN A 25 -22.10 33.39 -7.07
CA ASN A 25 -21.69 31.99 -6.88
C ASN A 25 -21.74 31.28 -8.23
N LEU A 26 -20.59 30.85 -8.74
CA LEU A 26 -20.50 30.07 -9.95
C LEU A 26 -20.86 28.62 -9.60
N VAL A 27 -22.16 28.32 -9.56
CA VAL A 27 -22.67 26.96 -9.40
C VAL A 27 -22.57 26.26 -10.76
N LEU A 28 -21.51 25.50 -10.97
CA LEU A 28 -21.40 24.56 -12.10
C LEU A 28 -22.38 23.40 -11.84
N GLN A 29 -23.62 23.54 -12.28
CA GLN A 29 -24.55 22.42 -12.41
C GLN A 29 -24.19 21.60 -13.66
N THR A 30 -23.35 20.59 -13.49
CA THR A 30 -23.10 19.58 -14.53
C THR A 30 -24.26 18.58 -14.56
N ASN A 31 -25.38 18.96 -15.18
CA ASN A 31 -26.41 18.12 -15.83
C ASN A 31 -26.76 16.69 -15.30
N GLN A 32 -26.59 16.35 -14.02
CA GLN A 32 -27.19 15.16 -13.40
C GLN A 32 -27.79 15.49 -12.03
N GLN A 33 -29.11 15.70 -12.06
CA GLN A 33 -30.11 15.64 -10.98
C GLN A 33 -29.98 16.59 -9.77
N ALA A 34 -31.13 17.14 -9.39
CA ALA A 34 -31.42 17.64 -8.05
C ALA A 34 -31.37 16.48 -7.03
N GLY A 35 -30.17 15.98 -6.76
CA GLY A 35 -29.88 14.87 -5.84
C GLY A 35 -28.94 15.28 -4.71
N TRP A 36 -28.80 14.39 -3.73
CA TRP A 36 -27.83 14.50 -2.64
C TRP A 36 -26.66 13.53 -2.89
N PRO A 37 -25.41 13.90 -2.60
CA PRO A 37 -24.96 15.16 -2.00
C PRO A 37 -24.88 16.31 -3.01
N GLN A 38 -24.85 17.56 -2.53
CA GLN A 38 -24.63 18.77 -3.32
C GLN A 38 -23.24 19.33 -3.04
N ILE A 39 -22.44 19.55 -4.09
CA ILE A 39 -21.06 20.01 -4.00
C ILE A 39 -20.93 21.38 -4.67
N TRP A 40 -20.34 22.37 -3.98
CA TRP A 40 -20.06 23.69 -4.55
C TRP A 40 -18.78 24.31 -3.99
N PHE A 41 -18.40 25.45 -4.55
CA PHE A 41 -17.15 26.13 -4.27
C PHE A 41 -17.39 27.58 -3.93
N GLU A 42 -16.61 28.09 -3.00
CA GLU A 42 -16.50 29.52 -2.75
C GLU A 42 -15.03 29.89 -2.66
N ARG A 43 -14.73 31.14 -2.97
CA ARG A 43 -13.39 31.71 -2.79
C ARG A 43 -13.53 32.84 -1.80
N ASP A 44 -12.68 32.85 -0.78
CA ASP A 44 -12.69 33.93 0.18
C ASP A 44 -11.85 35.13 -0.29
N THR A 45 -11.88 36.20 0.50
CA THR A 45 -11.15 37.45 0.23
C THR A 45 -9.63 37.30 0.30
N GLN A 46 -9.11 36.17 0.80
CA GLN A 46 -7.69 35.84 0.87
C GLN A 46 -7.25 34.90 -0.26
N ASP A 47 -8.10 34.71 -1.28
CA ASP A 47 -7.88 33.81 -2.44
C ASP A 47 -7.81 32.32 -2.06
N GLN A 48 -8.23 31.96 -0.84
CA GLN A 48 -8.36 30.56 -0.44
C GLN A 48 -9.65 29.97 -1.00
N GLN A 49 -9.54 28.77 -1.59
CA GLN A 49 -10.65 28.07 -2.18
C GLN A 49 -11.27 27.08 -1.17
N TRP A 50 -12.56 27.22 -0.94
CA TRP A 50 -13.36 26.37 -0.06
C TRP A 50 -14.26 25.46 -0.90
N ILE A 51 -14.29 24.18 -0.54
CA ILE A 51 -15.21 23.20 -1.11
C ILE A 51 -16.24 22.87 -0.04
N TYR A 52 -17.51 22.95 -0.41
CA TYR A 52 -18.62 22.62 0.47
C TYR A 52 -19.34 21.39 -0.07
N VAL A 53 -19.75 20.53 0.86
CA VAL A 53 -20.65 19.41 0.56
C VAL A 53 -21.83 19.49 1.49
N ARG A 54 -23.03 19.39 0.94
CA ARG A 54 -24.29 19.34 1.68
C ARG A 54 -25.00 18.03 1.40
N ASP A 55 -25.50 17.36 2.44
CA ASP A 55 -26.21 16.08 2.33
C ASP A 55 -27.44 16.08 3.27
N ASN A 56 -28.39 15.20 3.00
CA ASN A 56 -29.59 14.98 3.81
C ASN A 56 -29.41 13.88 4.86
N GLN A 57 -28.17 13.46 5.12
CA GLN A 57 -27.84 12.50 6.16
C GLN A 57 -26.72 13.05 7.07
N PRO A 58 -26.83 12.89 8.40
CA PRO A 58 -25.87 13.42 9.38
C PRO A 58 -24.60 12.56 9.49
N TRP A 59 -23.80 12.50 8.44
CA TRP A 59 -22.55 11.72 8.47
C TRP A 59 -21.54 12.29 9.47
N VAL A 60 -21.05 11.45 10.39
CA VAL A 60 -20.06 11.86 11.40
C VAL A 60 -18.64 11.79 10.82
N TYR A 61 -18.33 10.70 10.12
CA TYR A 61 -17.01 10.40 9.57
C TYR A 61 -17.00 10.58 8.06
N VAL A 62 -16.68 11.80 7.63
CA VAL A 62 -16.67 12.19 6.21
C VAL A 62 -15.27 12.54 5.73
N ALA A 63 -15.01 12.26 4.46
CA ALA A 63 -13.80 12.66 3.76
C ALA A 63 -14.14 13.24 2.38
N LEU A 64 -13.24 14.09 1.87
CA LEU A 64 -13.32 14.63 0.53
C LEU A 64 -11.96 14.46 -0.13
N THR A 65 -11.93 13.94 -1.35
CA THR A 65 -10.71 13.87 -2.14
C THR A 65 -10.80 14.82 -3.33
N LEU A 66 -9.67 15.44 -3.66
CA LEU A 66 -9.45 16.21 -4.89
C LEU A 66 -8.31 15.53 -5.66
N ASP A 67 -8.61 15.03 -6.86
CA ASP A 67 -7.69 14.27 -7.71
C ASP A 67 -7.00 13.11 -6.96
N GLY A 68 -7.78 12.42 -6.12
CA GLY A 68 -7.31 11.31 -5.28
C GLY A 68 -6.57 11.72 -4.00
N THR A 69 -6.28 13.01 -3.80
CA THR A 69 -5.64 13.52 -2.57
C THR A 69 -6.69 13.88 -1.53
N SER A 70 -6.56 13.37 -0.31
CA SER A 70 -7.49 13.71 0.78
C SER A 70 -7.32 15.18 1.22
N LEU A 71 -8.43 15.90 1.32
CA LEU A 71 -8.44 17.29 1.80
C LEU A 71 -8.68 17.36 3.31
N GLN A 72 -8.10 18.38 3.95
CA GLN A 72 -8.31 18.64 5.37
C GLN A 72 -9.68 19.27 5.60
N ARG A 73 -10.50 18.63 6.43
CA ARG A 73 -11.81 19.15 6.83
C ARG A 73 -11.62 20.33 7.78
N ASP A 74 -12.38 21.40 7.56
CA ASP A 74 -12.48 22.49 8.51
C ASP A 74 -13.28 22.05 9.74
N GLN A 75 -12.59 21.83 10.85
CA GLN A 75 -13.20 21.43 12.11
C GLN A 75 -13.94 22.58 12.82
N GLN A 76 -13.69 23.84 12.42
CA GLN A 76 -14.34 25.01 12.99
C GLN A 76 -15.67 25.33 12.30
N PHE A 77 -15.87 24.80 11.09
CA PHE A 77 -17.14 24.92 10.38
C PHE A 77 -18.19 24.00 11.00
N ALA A 78 -19.13 24.57 11.75
CA ALA A 78 -20.24 23.82 12.32
C ALA A 78 -21.12 23.25 11.20
N ALA A 79 -21.39 21.94 11.23
CA ALA A 79 -22.12 21.29 10.15
C ALA A 79 -23.59 21.72 10.00
N GLY A 80 -24.06 22.62 10.87
CA GLY A 80 -25.42 23.16 10.90
C GLY A 80 -26.47 22.14 11.34
N SER A 81 -27.73 22.47 11.09
CA SER A 81 -28.89 21.58 11.19
C SER A 81 -29.51 21.42 9.81
N GLU A 82 -29.98 20.21 9.49
CA GLU A 82 -30.51 19.73 8.20
C GLU A 82 -30.88 20.81 7.15
N PRO A 83 -30.32 20.74 5.92
CA PRO A 83 -29.34 19.74 5.45
C PRO A 83 -27.93 20.00 6.00
N TRP A 84 -27.23 18.92 6.37
CA TRP A 84 -25.89 18.97 6.97
C TRP A 84 -24.87 19.41 5.94
N THR A 85 -23.99 20.33 6.32
CA THR A 85 -22.98 20.90 5.42
C THR A 85 -21.59 20.72 6.02
N TRP A 86 -20.63 20.26 5.24
CA TRP A 86 -19.22 20.20 5.64
C TRP A 86 -18.39 21.06 4.69
N ARG A 87 -17.22 21.49 5.16
CA ARG A 87 -16.31 22.37 4.43
C ARG A 87 -14.88 21.84 4.47
N TRP A 88 -14.18 21.98 3.35
CA TRP A 88 -12.76 21.63 3.18
C TRP A 88 -12.00 22.77 2.52
N SER A 89 -10.75 22.96 2.92
CA SER A 89 -9.85 23.89 2.25
C SER A 89 -9.10 23.20 1.12
N SER A 90 -8.90 23.93 0.02
CA SER A 90 -8.02 23.55 -1.07
C SER A 90 -6.94 24.63 -1.27
N THR A 91 -5.71 24.20 -1.49
CA THR A 91 -4.58 25.06 -1.85
C THR A 91 -4.39 25.18 -3.37
N SER A 92 -5.23 24.51 -4.17
CA SER A 92 -5.18 24.61 -5.62
C SER A 92 -5.86 25.89 -6.09
N ASN A 93 -5.08 26.80 -6.70
CA ASN A 93 -5.56 28.14 -7.08
C ASN A 93 -6.52 28.14 -8.27
N THR A 94 -6.69 27.01 -8.96
CA THR A 94 -7.59 26.86 -10.13
C THR A 94 -8.15 25.45 -10.25
N LEU A 95 -9.45 25.28 -9.94
CA LEU A 95 -10.22 24.07 -10.28
C LEU A 95 -10.73 24.14 -11.74
N THR A 96 -9.82 24.12 -12.72
CA THR A 96 -10.21 24.08 -14.14
C THR A 96 -10.46 22.66 -14.64
N GLN A 97 -9.77 21.69 -14.02
CA GLN A 97 -9.95 20.26 -14.22
C GLN A 97 -9.74 19.58 -12.87
N ALA A 98 -10.74 18.86 -12.35
CA ALA A 98 -10.69 18.27 -11.02
C ALA A 98 -11.69 17.10 -10.87
N ASP A 99 -11.22 15.98 -10.31
CA ASP A 99 -12.07 14.88 -9.81
C ASP A 99 -12.29 15.02 -8.31
N ILE A 100 -13.51 15.37 -7.90
CA ILE A 100 -13.89 15.55 -6.50
C ILE A 100 -14.81 14.42 -6.08
N ARG A 101 -14.48 13.76 -4.97
CA ARG A 101 -15.27 12.65 -4.45
C ARG A 101 -15.50 12.81 -2.95
N PHE A 102 -16.76 12.69 -2.56
CA PHE A 102 -17.22 12.75 -1.18
C PHE A 102 -17.49 11.35 -0.63
N TYR A 103 -17.01 11.10 0.58
CA TYR A 103 -17.12 9.80 1.24
C TYR A 103 -17.74 9.91 2.64
N HIS A 104 -18.40 8.83 3.08
CA HIS A 104 -18.92 8.65 4.44
C HIS A 104 -18.42 7.35 5.09
N ASP A 105 -18.77 7.13 6.36
CA ASP A 105 -18.41 5.96 7.19
C ASP A 105 -16.90 5.66 7.23
N CYS A 106 -16.08 6.71 7.20
CA CYS A 106 -14.64 6.61 7.13
C CYS A 106 -13.97 6.02 8.39
N ASP A 107 -14.69 5.86 9.50
CA ASP A 107 -14.24 5.10 10.68
C ASP A 107 -14.12 3.59 10.39
N ARG A 108 -14.97 3.06 9.49
CA ARG A 108 -14.99 1.64 9.10
C ARG A 108 -14.50 1.38 7.68
N GLY A 109 -14.05 2.43 6.98
CA GLY A 109 -13.56 2.38 5.61
C GLY A 109 -14.48 3.17 4.70
N CYS A 110 -13.95 4.25 4.13
CA CYS A 110 -14.72 5.26 3.41
C CYS A 110 -15.52 4.67 2.24
N GLN A 111 -16.81 5.01 2.16
CA GLN A 111 -17.70 4.68 1.04
C GLN A 111 -18.01 5.92 0.22
N GLU A 112 -17.89 5.84 -1.11
CA GLU A 112 -18.21 6.96 -2.00
C GLU A 112 -19.71 7.24 -1.95
N ARG A 113 -20.04 8.51 -1.69
CA ARG A 113 -21.42 9.01 -1.57
C ARG A 113 -21.87 9.80 -2.78
N GLY A 114 -20.91 10.47 -3.43
CA GLY A 114 -21.12 11.27 -4.62
C GLY A 114 -19.82 11.88 -5.12
N SER A 115 -19.81 12.24 -6.39
CA SER A 115 -18.63 12.79 -7.07
C SER A 115 -19.02 13.98 -7.96
N LEU A 116 -18.08 14.88 -8.18
CA LEU A 116 -18.18 15.98 -9.13
C LEU A 116 -16.90 16.04 -9.96
N MET A 117 -17.04 15.87 -11.27
CA MET A 117 -15.97 16.11 -12.23
C MET A 117 -16.09 17.51 -12.80
N ILE A 118 -15.01 18.30 -12.73
CA ILE A 118 -14.88 19.60 -13.37
C ILE A 118 -13.96 19.44 -14.57
N GLY A 119 -14.35 20.01 -15.72
CA GLY A 119 -13.58 19.93 -16.96
C GLY A 119 -13.85 18.65 -17.74
N GLN A 120 -12.98 18.35 -18.69
CA GLN A 120 -13.03 17.10 -19.45
C GLN A 120 -12.34 15.98 -18.65
N PRO A 121 -12.87 14.75 -18.67
CA PRO A 121 -12.19 13.62 -18.05
C PRO A 121 -10.80 13.43 -18.68
N GLU A 122 -9.81 13.04 -17.87
CA GLU A 122 -8.51 12.65 -18.42
C GLU A 122 -8.72 11.51 -19.45
N PRO A 123 -8.04 11.54 -20.61
CA PRO A 123 -8.13 10.48 -21.59
C PRO A 123 -7.72 9.15 -20.97
N THR A 124 -8.40 8.06 -21.38
CA THR A 124 -8.09 6.72 -20.89
C THR A 124 -6.61 6.42 -21.08
N ALA A 125 -5.93 6.03 -19.99
CA ALA A 125 -4.51 5.76 -20.02
C ALA A 125 -4.20 4.65 -21.04
N THR A 126 -3.18 4.88 -21.86
CA THR A 126 -2.68 3.87 -22.81
C THR A 126 -2.25 2.62 -22.04
N PRO A 127 -2.53 1.40 -22.55
CA PRO A 127 -2.06 0.17 -21.92
C PRO A 127 -0.54 0.21 -21.70
N ARG A 128 -0.14 0.12 -20.43
CA ARG A 128 1.27 0.15 -20.01
C ARG A 128 1.90 -1.23 -20.15
N GLN A 129 3.19 -1.27 -20.52
CA GLN A 129 3.92 -2.54 -20.60
C GLN A 129 4.28 -3.04 -19.19
N SER A 130 3.99 -4.30 -18.88
CA SER A 130 4.33 -4.89 -17.57
C SER A 130 5.84 -4.87 -17.31
N SER A 131 6.22 -4.59 -16.07
CA SER A 131 7.59 -4.73 -15.56
C SER A 131 7.60 -5.56 -14.27
N LEU A 132 8.70 -6.27 -13.99
CA LEU A 132 8.91 -6.88 -12.68
C LEU A 132 9.41 -5.86 -11.65
N LEU A 133 10.01 -4.75 -12.11
CA LEU A 133 10.65 -3.78 -11.23
C LEU A 133 9.64 -2.98 -10.41
N GLY A 134 10.09 -2.58 -9.23
CA GLY A 134 9.40 -1.63 -8.38
C GLY A 134 10.25 -1.21 -7.20
N ALA A 135 9.64 -0.54 -6.24
CA ALA A 135 10.30 -0.17 -5.00
C ALA A 135 9.30 -0.06 -3.85
N MET A 136 9.78 -0.16 -2.61
CA MET A 136 9.02 0.32 -1.47
C MET A 136 8.99 1.84 -1.49
N PHE A 137 7.82 2.42 -1.20
CA PHE A 137 7.56 3.85 -1.32
C PHE A 137 8.08 4.40 -2.65
N ALA A 138 7.65 3.77 -3.75
CA ALA A 138 7.99 4.19 -5.09
C ALA A 138 7.61 5.67 -5.29
N ASN A 139 8.55 6.48 -5.79
CA ASN A 139 8.29 7.90 -6.04
C ASN A 139 7.35 8.04 -7.25
N PRO A 140 6.11 8.54 -7.08
CA PRO A 140 5.18 8.69 -8.20
C PRO A 140 5.65 9.70 -9.24
N ASP A 141 6.57 10.61 -8.89
CA ASP A 141 7.13 11.64 -9.78
C ASP A 141 8.35 11.14 -10.58
N ARG A 142 8.86 9.93 -10.28
CA ARG A 142 9.91 9.28 -11.08
C ARG A 142 9.37 8.99 -12.49
N ASP A 143 10.22 9.09 -13.51
CA ASP A 143 9.85 8.65 -14.86
C ASP A 143 9.83 7.12 -14.94
N TRP A 144 8.64 6.55 -14.83
CA TRP A 144 8.40 5.11 -14.96
C TRP A 144 8.39 4.61 -16.40
N HIS A 145 8.71 5.47 -17.38
CA HIS A 145 8.85 5.12 -18.80
C HIS A 145 7.64 4.36 -19.37
N GLY A 146 6.42 4.69 -18.91
CA GLY A 146 5.18 4.03 -19.33
C GLY A 146 5.06 2.56 -18.90
N ARG A 147 5.85 2.11 -17.92
CA ARG A 147 5.82 0.76 -17.37
C ARG A 147 4.73 0.61 -16.30
N ALA A 148 4.09 -0.56 -16.27
CA ALA A 148 3.28 -0.99 -15.14
C ALA A 148 4.20 -1.62 -14.08
N ALA A 149 4.93 -0.78 -13.35
CA ALA A 149 5.87 -1.19 -12.29
C ALA A 149 5.15 -1.46 -10.96
N TRP A 150 5.91 -1.67 -9.88
CA TRP A 150 5.36 -1.96 -8.55
C TRP A 150 5.71 -0.89 -7.51
N SER A 151 4.77 -0.62 -6.61
CA SER A 151 5.02 0.09 -5.35
C SER A 151 4.69 -0.83 -4.18
N VAL A 152 5.52 -0.84 -3.16
CA VAL A 152 5.20 -1.45 -1.87
C VAL A 152 5.00 -0.33 -0.84
N ASP A 153 3.79 -0.23 -0.31
CA ASP A 153 3.44 0.72 0.74
C ASP A 153 3.35 0.03 2.10
N LEU A 154 3.27 0.82 3.17
CA LEU A 154 3.19 0.33 4.54
C LEU A 154 2.10 1.06 5.31
N VAL A 155 1.40 0.30 6.15
CA VAL A 155 0.44 0.83 7.11
C VAL A 155 0.49 0.05 8.42
N TYR A 156 0.25 0.75 9.52
CA TYR A 156 0.22 0.18 10.86
C TYR A 156 -1.17 0.32 11.47
N ALA A 157 -1.69 -0.77 12.04
CA ALA A 157 -3.01 -0.80 12.64
C ALA A 157 -3.14 0.20 13.81
N LEU A 158 -2.14 0.28 14.68
CA LEU A 158 -2.16 1.17 15.84
C LEU A 158 -1.81 2.63 15.52
N ARG A 159 -1.42 2.94 14.28
CA ARG A 159 -1.06 4.30 13.83
C ARG A 159 -1.94 4.80 12.69
N ALA A 160 -3.07 4.14 12.47
CA ALA A 160 -4.01 4.42 11.39
C ALA A 160 -4.64 5.83 11.44
N ASP A 161 -4.41 6.57 12.53
CA ASP A 161 -4.88 7.94 12.71
C ASP A 161 -3.70 8.94 12.89
N GLU A 162 -2.44 8.48 12.86
CA GLU A 162 -1.27 9.37 12.79
C GLU A 162 -1.13 9.93 11.37
N SER A 163 -0.91 11.24 11.23
CA SER A 163 -0.96 11.94 9.94
C SER A 163 -0.27 11.20 8.79
N GLN A 164 0.96 10.75 9.00
CA GLN A 164 1.78 10.10 7.98
C GLN A 164 1.39 8.62 7.71
N TRP A 165 0.91 7.90 8.73
CA TRP A 165 0.54 6.47 8.65
C TRP A 165 -0.97 6.26 8.50
N SER A 166 -1.73 7.34 8.42
CA SER A 166 -3.17 7.29 8.36
C SER A 166 -3.69 6.59 7.12
N VAL A 167 -4.90 6.04 7.20
CA VAL A 167 -5.59 5.45 6.03
C VAL A 167 -5.80 6.50 4.94
N ASP A 168 -6.00 7.77 5.30
CA ASP A 168 -6.17 8.88 4.35
C ASP A 168 -4.86 9.21 3.61
N ALA A 169 -3.73 9.23 4.33
CA ALA A 169 -2.42 9.39 3.72
C ALA A 169 -2.06 8.20 2.83
N LEU A 170 -2.37 6.97 3.27
CA LEU A 170 -2.22 5.77 2.46
C LEU A 170 -3.05 5.83 1.18
N ALA A 171 -4.33 6.18 1.27
CA ALA A 171 -5.22 6.32 0.11
C ALA A 171 -4.68 7.34 -0.90
N SER A 172 -4.14 8.46 -0.41
CA SER A 172 -3.52 9.49 -1.26
C SER A 172 -2.27 8.97 -1.98
N ARG A 173 -1.41 8.21 -1.29
CA ARG A 173 -0.24 7.55 -1.91
C ARG A 173 -0.64 6.49 -2.94
N VAL A 174 -1.65 5.68 -2.64
CA VAL A 174 -2.19 4.68 -3.57
C VAL A 174 -2.73 5.36 -4.83
N ALA A 175 -3.48 6.45 -4.69
CA ALA A 175 -4.00 7.20 -5.82
C ALA A 175 -2.87 7.79 -6.69
N ALA A 176 -1.85 8.39 -6.07
CA ALA A 176 -0.69 8.93 -6.78
C ALA A 176 0.08 7.83 -7.53
N ALA A 177 0.36 6.71 -6.86
CA ALA A 177 1.03 5.55 -7.45
C ALA A 177 0.22 4.96 -8.61
N HIS A 178 -1.10 4.84 -8.47
CA HIS A 178 -1.97 4.35 -9.54
C HIS A 178 -1.97 5.28 -10.75
N LYS A 179 -2.02 6.61 -10.52
CA LYS A 179 -1.90 7.62 -11.59
C LYS A 179 -0.57 7.48 -12.34
N ALA A 180 0.53 7.27 -11.63
CA ALA A 180 1.85 6.98 -12.20
C ALA A 180 1.93 5.62 -12.92
N GLY A 181 0.98 4.72 -12.68
CA GLY A 181 0.88 3.41 -13.33
C GLY A 181 1.43 2.24 -12.55
N LEU A 182 1.63 2.44 -11.26
CA LEU A 182 2.18 1.45 -10.37
C LEU A 182 1.07 0.53 -9.86
N ARG A 183 1.41 -0.75 -9.74
CA ARG A 183 0.62 -1.73 -8.99
C ARG A 183 1.06 -1.69 -7.53
N VAL A 184 0.12 -1.45 -6.62
CA VAL A 184 0.44 -1.22 -5.21
C VAL A 184 0.19 -2.46 -4.37
N ILE A 185 1.22 -2.94 -3.67
CA ILE A 185 1.10 -3.93 -2.59
C ILE A 185 1.19 -3.17 -1.27
N ILE A 186 0.25 -3.39 -0.35
CA ILE A 186 0.30 -2.77 0.99
C ILE A 186 0.80 -3.81 1.99
N ARG A 187 1.94 -3.55 2.62
CA ARG A 187 2.36 -4.24 3.84
C ARG A 187 1.51 -3.74 5.00
N VAL A 188 0.78 -4.66 5.64
CA VAL A 188 -0.08 -4.39 6.80
C VAL A 188 0.63 -4.90 8.04
N ALA A 189 0.97 -4.02 8.97
CA ALA A 189 1.59 -4.39 10.24
C ALA A 189 0.75 -3.95 11.45
N TYR A 190 1.00 -4.55 12.61
CA TYR A 190 0.27 -4.19 13.84
C TYR A 190 0.68 -2.81 14.35
N ASP A 191 1.99 -2.62 14.56
CA ASP A 191 2.57 -1.34 14.98
C ASP A 191 4.02 -1.21 14.46
N GLN A 192 4.61 -0.04 14.62
CA GLN A 192 6.01 0.18 14.28
C GLN A 192 6.90 -0.72 15.15
N GLY A 193 7.69 -1.58 14.49
CA GLY A 193 8.49 -2.60 15.16
C GLY A 193 7.72 -3.83 15.62
N GLN A 194 6.41 -3.92 15.34
CA GLN A 194 5.59 -5.09 15.62
C GLN A 194 4.81 -5.53 14.37
N SER A 195 5.28 -6.61 13.75
CA SER A 195 4.72 -7.13 12.50
C SER A 195 3.25 -7.50 12.62
N LEU A 196 2.90 -8.36 13.57
CA LEU A 196 1.53 -8.81 13.83
C LEU A 196 1.26 -8.76 15.35
N PRO A 197 0.00 -8.87 15.81
CA PRO A 197 -0.32 -9.01 17.23
C PRO A 197 0.64 -9.95 17.99
N PRO A 198 1.04 -9.63 19.23
CA PRO A 198 1.91 -10.50 20.04
C PRO A 198 1.36 -11.93 20.18
N ASN A 199 2.27 -12.89 20.39
CA ASN A 199 1.91 -14.32 20.52
C ASN A 199 0.76 -14.54 21.52
N ASN A 200 -0.28 -15.24 21.06
CA ASN A 200 -1.46 -15.61 21.85
C ASN A 200 -2.29 -14.44 22.41
N ASP A 201 -2.09 -13.22 21.91
CA ASP A 201 -2.90 -12.06 22.28
C ASP A 201 -4.12 -11.93 21.36
N GLU A 202 -5.20 -12.63 21.73
CA GLU A 202 -6.48 -12.60 21.01
C GLU A 202 -7.16 -11.21 21.07
N THR A 203 -6.84 -10.37 22.05
CA THR A 203 -7.39 -8.99 22.12
C THR A 203 -6.72 -8.10 21.09
N ALA A 204 -5.38 -8.15 21.00
CA ALA A 204 -4.62 -7.49 19.94
C ALA A 204 -5.02 -8.01 18.55
N LEU A 205 -5.30 -9.32 18.42
CA LEU A 205 -5.84 -9.88 17.18
C LEU A 205 -7.18 -9.25 16.81
N ALA A 206 -8.13 -9.12 17.73
CA ALA A 206 -9.41 -8.48 17.46
C ALA A 206 -9.26 -7.00 17.00
N ILE A 207 -8.31 -6.25 17.58
CA ILE A 207 -7.97 -4.89 17.15
C ILE A 207 -7.43 -4.91 15.71
N PHE A 208 -6.49 -5.80 15.43
CA PHE A 208 -5.87 -5.93 14.11
C PHE A 208 -6.89 -6.34 13.03
N LEU A 209 -7.81 -7.26 13.35
CA LEU A 209 -8.86 -7.68 12.41
C LEU A 209 -9.84 -6.54 12.10
N ARG A 210 -10.22 -5.71 13.09
CA ARG A 210 -11.05 -4.51 12.82
C ARG A 210 -10.34 -3.54 11.88
N PHE A 211 -9.03 -3.38 12.03
CA PHE A 211 -8.25 -2.57 11.10
C PHE A 211 -8.20 -3.19 9.70
N CYS A 212 -8.03 -4.51 9.59
CA CYS A 212 -8.09 -5.21 8.30
C CYS A 212 -9.47 -5.07 7.64
N GLN A 213 -10.56 -5.09 8.40
CA GLN A 213 -11.92 -4.79 7.91
C GLN A 213 -11.99 -3.38 7.32
N ARG A 214 -11.45 -2.39 8.03
CA ARG A 214 -11.39 -1.00 7.57
C ARG A 214 -10.69 -0.89 6.21
N LEU A 215 -9.54 -1.54 6.05
CA LEU A 215 -8.81 -1.56 4.78
C LEU A 215 -9.59 -2.26 3.67
N ALA A 216 -10.25 -3.38 3.96
CA ALA A 216 -11.00 -4.14 2.96
C ALA A 216 -12.27 -3.43 2.47
N HIS A 217 -12.85 -2.59 3.34
CA HIS A 217 -14.08 -1.84 3.06
C HIS A 217 -13.81 -0.50 2.36
N ASP A 218 -12.66 0.14 2.60
CA ASP A 218 -12.36 1.50 2.08
C ASP A 218 -12.29 1.54 0.54
N GLN A 219 -13.23 2.24 -0.08
CA GLN A 219 -13.35 2.32 -1.54
C GLN A 219 -12.20 3.07 -2.20
N ARG A 220 -11.50 3.94 -1.47
CA ARG A 220 -10.32 4.67 -1.99
C ARG A 220 -9.14 3.73 -2.22
N LEU A 221 -9.14 2.56 -1.58
CA LEU A 221 -8.13 1.52 -1.72
C LEU A 221 -8.48 0.46 -2.77
N GLN A 222 -9.54 0.64 -3.57
CA GLN A 222 -9.93 -0.33 -4.61
C GLN A 222 -8.84 -0.58 -5.67
N ALA A 223 -7.95 0.38 -5.89
CA ALA A 223 -6.84 0.26 -6.84
C ALA A 223 -5.65 -0.57 -6.30
N VAL A 224 -5.69 -0.97 -5.02
CA VAL A 224 -4.64 -1.80 -4.41
C VAL A 224 -4.61 -3.17 -5.07
N TYR A 225 -3.42 -3.61 -5.47
CA TYR A 225 -3.24 -4.92 -6.08
C TYR A 225 -3.40 -6.05 -5.06
N GLY A 226 -2.85 -5.87 -3.85
CA GLY A 226 -2.97 -6.85 -2.77
C GLY A 226 -2.35 -6.39 -1.44
N TYR A 227 -2.63 -7.13 -0.38
CA TYR A 227 -2.15 -6.86 0.97
C TYR A 227 -1.19 -7.95 1.44
N SER A 228 0.02 -7.58 1.83
CA SER A 228 1.00 -8.45 2.48
C SER A 228 0.86 -8.34 3.99
N ILE A 229 0.48 -9.41 4.65
CA ILE A 229 0.11 -9.38 6.07
C ILE A 229 1.34 -9.64 6.95
N GLY A 230 1.90 -8.59 7.53
CA GLY A 230 3.10 -8.60 8.35
C GLY A 230 4.42 -8.77 7.57
N ASN A 231 5.52 -8.97 8.30
CA ASN A 231 6.89 -9.07 7.82
C ASN A 231 7.84 -9.53 8.94
N GLY A 232 8.83 -10.35 8.62
CA GLY A 232 9.93 -10.68 9.53
C GLY A 232 9.49 -11.35 10.84
N TYR A 233 8.46 -12.21 10.78
CA TYR A 233 7.83 -12.84 11.94
C TYR A 233 8.82 -13.54 12.90
N ASN A 234 9.89 -14.08 12.35
CA ASN A 234 10.94 -14.85 13.01
C ASN A 234 12.10 -13.98 13.53
N SER A 235 11.87 -12.68 13.74
CA SER A 235 12.87 -11.78 14.33
C SER A 235 12.29 -10.85 15.39
N LEU A 236 13.01 -10.65 16.48
CA LEU A 236 12.70 -9.74 17.58
C LEU A 236 12.69 -8.29 17.12
N GLY A 237 13.60 -7.92 16.22
CA GLY A 237 13.68 -6.54 15.69
C GLY A 237 12.41 -6.08 14.94
N GLU A 238 11.60 -7.04 14.47
CA GLU A 238 10.30 -6.77 13.82
C GLU A 238 9.11 -7.16 14.72
N ASN A 239 9.36 -7.58 15.97
CA ASN A 239 8.34 -8.03 16.93
C ASN A 239 8.68 -7.57 18.37
N SER A 240 8.85 -6.26 18.54
CA SER A 240 9.38 -5.61 19.75
C SER A 240 8.40 -5.50 20.92
N LEU A 241 7.09 -5.68 20.70
CA LEU A 241 6.09 -5.70 21.76
C LEU A 241 6.00 -7.06 22.46
N SER A 242 6.75 -8.06 21.98
CA SER A 242 6.90 -9.38 22.59
C SER A 242 8.35 -9.65 23.01
N GLN A 243 8.55 -10.52 23.99
CA GLN A 243 9.89 -10.95 24.43
C GLN A 243 10.53 -11.99 23.51
N GLU A 244 9.74 -12.58 22.61
CA GLU A 244 10.13 -13.62 21.67
C GLU A 244 9.57 -13.27 20.28
N PRO A 245 10.18 -13.71 19.17
CA PRO A 245 9.56 -13.59 17.86
C PRO A 245 8.20 -14.31 17.80
N LEU A 246 7.39 -13.99 16.79
CA LEU A 246 6.10 -14.64 16.62
C LEU A 246 6.30 -16.11 16.25
N THR A 247 5.48 -17.01 16.78
CA THR A 247 5.55 -18.43 16.44
C THR A 247 4.86 -18.72 15.10
N PRO A 248 5.28 -19.75 14.34
CA PRO A 248 4.58 -20.14 13.11
C PRO A 248 3.09 -20.47 13.34
N ALA A 249 2.76 -21.09 14.48
CA ALA A 249 1.39 -21.41 14.89
C ALA A 249 0.54 -20.15 15.06
N TRP A 250 1.08 -19.12 15.71
CA TRP A 250 0.37 -17.87 15.90
C TRP A 250 0.19 -17.09 14.59
N VAL A 251 1.21 -17.06 13.73
CA VAL A 251 1.08 -16.46 12.39
C VAL A 251 -0.02 -17.18 11.58
N ALA A 252 -0.05 -18.52 11.59
CA ALA A 252 -1.10 -19.29 10.93
C ALA A 252 -2.50 -19.05 11.56
N ARG A 253 -2.57 -18.87 12.89
CA ARG A 253 -3.81 -18.52 13.60
C ARG A 253 -4.39 -17.19 13.12
N ILE A 254 -3.53 -16.19 12.94
CA ILE A 254 -3.91 -14.85 12.44
C ILE A 254 -4.34 -14.91 10.98
N LEU A 255 -3.60 -15.61 10.12
CA LEU A 255 -3.84 -15.61 8.67
C LEU A 255 -5.05 -16.45 8.27
N VAL A 256 -5.13 -17.70 8.75
CA VAL A 256 -6.09 -18.72 8.27
C VAL A 256 -6.93 -19.36 9.37
N GLY A 257 -6.75 -18.95 10.63
CA GLY A 257 -7.48 -19.52 11.77
C GLY A 257 -6.95 -20.89 12.22
N TYR A 258 -5.65 -21.14 12.10
CA TYR A 258 -5.05 -22.36 12.67
C TYR A 258 -5.28 -22.44 14.20
N GLY A 259 -5.48 -23.66 14.71
CA GLY A 259 -5.58 -23.93 16.15
C GLY A 259 -6.94 -23.59 16.78
N VAL A 260 -7.92 -23.15 15.99
CA VAL A 260 -9.31 -22.92 16.43
C VAL A 260 -10.30 -23.78 15.64
N ALA A 261 -11.54 -23.83 16.13
CA ALA A 261 -12.63 -24.51 15.45
C ALA A 261 -12.85 -23.95 14.03
N THR A 262 -13.22 -24.81 13.09
CA THR A 262 -13.37 -24.48 11.67
C THR A 262 -14.44 -23.42 11.40
N GLU A 263 -15.45 -23.35 12.28
CA GLU A 263 -16.57 -22.39 12.26
C GLU A 263 -16.15 -21.01 12.77
N ARG A 264 -14.92 -20.85 13.28
CA ARG A 264 -14.39 -19.53 13.62
C ARG A 264 -13.82 -18.86 12.37
N HIS A 265 -14.31 -17.64 12.13
CA HIS A 265 -14.01 -16.82 10.96
C HIS A 265 -13.13 -15.61 11.27
N ASP A 266 -12.66 -15.49 12.51
CA ASP A 266 -11.86 -14.35 12.97
C ASP A 266 -10.37 -14.57 12.68
N ASN A 267 -10.07 -14.58 11.39
CA ASN A 267 -8.73 -14.50 10.83
C ASN A 267 -8.73 -13.51 9.67
N VAL A 268 -7.54 -13.06 9.26
CA VAL A 268 -7.39 -11.99 8.28
C VAL A 268 -8.04 -12.35 6.95
N ILE A 269 -7.84 -13.59 6.46
CA ILE A 269 -8.33 -13.96 5.13
C ILE A 269 -9.85 -13.97 5.06
N GLU A 270 -10.52 -14.64 6.00
CA GLU A 270 -11.99 -14.67 6.02
C GLU A 270 -12.58 -13.30 6.32
N THR A 271 -11.95 -12.54 7.21
CA THR A 271 -12.40 -11.20 7.59
C THR A 271 -12.37 -10.23 6.41
N MET A 272 -11.27 -10.19 5.66
CA MET A 272 -11.12 -9.27 4.53
C MET A 272 -11.92 -9.73 3.31
N ARG A 273 -11.90 -11.04 2.98
CA ARG A 273 -12.66 -11.57 1.83
C ARG A 273 -14.16 -11.59 2.06
N GLY A 274 -14.61 -11.67 3.32
CA GLY A 274 -16.03 -11.51 3.66
C GLY A 274 -16.60 -10.14 3.30
N LEU A 275 -15.74 -9.10 3.24
CA LEU A 275 -16.11 -7.75 2.82
C LEU A 275 -15.81 -7.49 1.35
N ASN A 276 -14.65 -7.96 0.86
CA ASN A 276 -14.25 -7.81 -0.53
C ASN A 276 -13.62 -9.11 -1.06
N PRO A 277 -14.40 -9.95 -1.75
CA PRO A 277 -13.93 -11.25 -2.26
C PRO A 277 -12.83 -11.17 -3.32
N GLN A 278 -12.59 -9.99 -3.92
CA GLN A 278 -11.60 -9.80 -4.98
C GLN A 278 -10.20 -9.44 -4.43
N LEU A 279 -10.06 -9.22 -3.13
CA LEU A 279 -8.79 -8.85 -2.53
C LEU A 279 -7.78 -10.00 -2.64
N LYS A 280 -6.57 -9.63 -3.07
CA LYS A 280 -5.40 -10.51 -3.00
C LYS A 280 -4.74 -10.38 -1.64
N LEU A 281 -4.62 -11.49 -0.93
CA LEU A 281 -4.01 -11.56 0.39
C LEU A 281 -2.75 -12.42 0.32
N LEU A 282 -1.62 -11.80 0.64
CA LEU A 282 -0.30 -12.39 0.57
C LEU A 282 0.19 -12.70 1.98
N VAL A 283 0.85 -13.84 2.14
CA VAL A 283 1.64 -14.12 3.34
C VAL A 283 2.85 -13.20 3.30
N GLY A 284 3.09 -12.46 4.39
CA GLY A 284 4.24 -11.60 4.54
C GLY A 284 5.57 -12.38 4.62
N PRO A 285 6.70 -11.71 4.41
CA PRO A 285 7.99 -12.37 4.33
C PRO A 285 8.47 -12.89 5.69
N VAL A 286 9.13 -14.05 5.67
CA VAL A 286 10.02 -14.49 6.77
C VAL A 286 11.38 -13.84 6.57
N ARG A 287 12.00 -13.35 7.64
CA ARG A 287 13.33 -12.73 7.58
C ARG A 287 14.38 -13.81 7.27
N PRO A 288 15.14 -13.69 6.18
CA PRO A 288 16.18 -14.66 5.86
C PRO A 288 17.30 -14.61 6.91
N TRP A 289 17.94 -15.75 7.13
CA TRP A 289 19.14 -15.91 7.98
C TRP A 289 18.97 -15.56 9.46
N SER A 290 17.75 -15.31 9.93
CA SER A 290 17.49 -15.16 11.36
C SER A 290 17.64 -16.50 12.08
N ASN A 291 18.33 -16.48 13.22
CA ASN A 291 18.45 -17.61 14.15
C ASN A 291 17.61 -17.40 15.43
N GLU A 292 16.81 -16.33 15.47
CA GLU A 292 16.06 -15.94 16.68
C GLU A 292 14.78 -16.75 16.88
N ALA A 293 14.29 -17.41 15.82
CA ALA A 293 13.20 -18.37 15.90
C ALA A 293 13.42 -19.53 14.92
N ASP A 294 12.87 -20.67 15.30
CA ASP A 294 12.94 -21.95 14.59
C ASP A 294 11.51 -22.48 14.37
N GLY A 295 11.38 -23.68 13.81
CA GLY A 295 10.10 -24.34 13.57
C GLY A 295 10.08 -25.78 14.04
N ALA A 296 8.91 -26.28 14.44
CA ALA A 296 8.72 -27.66 14.87
C ALA A 296 8.95 -28.69 13.75
N TRP A 297 8.78 -28.29 12.49
CA TRP A 297 9.03 -29.10 11.31
C TRP A 297 10.26 -28.60 10.56
N ALA A 298 11.36 -29.35 10.68
CA ALA A 298 12.61 -29.04 10.00
C ALA A 298 12.47 -29.12 8.48
N ASP A 299 13.08 -28.16 7.79
CA ASP A 299 13.39 -28.27 6.36
C ASP A 299 14.59 -29.22 6.15
N PRO A 300 14.73 -29.90 5.00
CA PRO A 300 15.90 -30.73 4.73
C PRO A 300 17.26 -30.02 4.85
N LEU A 301 17.30 -28.70 4.65
CA LEU A 301 18.51 -27.88 4.85
C LEU A 301 18.75 -27.52 6.32
N ASN A 302 17.75 -27.74 7.18
CA ASN A 302 17.77 -27.65 8.64
C ASN A 302 18.44 -26.38 9.16
N GLN A 303 17.97 -25.22 8.69
CA GLN A 303 18.37 -23.90 9.20
C GLN A 303 17.18 -23.26 9.91
N PRO A 304 17.37 -22.49 11.00
CA PRO A 304 16.26 -21.97 11.80
C PRO A 304 15.22 -21.18 10.99
N TRP A 305 15.63 -20.27 10.12
CA TRP A 305 14.70 -19.51 9.28
C TRP A 305 13.95 -20.36 8.25
N LEU A 306 14.58 -21.43 7.72
CA LEU A 306 13.94 -22.36 6.79
C LEU A 306 12.96 -23.29 7.51
N ASN A 307 13.35 -23.80 8.68
CA ASN A 307 12.50 -24.61 9.55
C ASN A 307 11.27 -23.81 10.01
N TYR A 308 11.45 -22.54 10.40
CA TYR A 308 10.37 -21.63 10.73
C TYR A 308 9.37 -21.53 9.58
N PHE A 309 9.86 -21.21 8.37
CA PHE A 309 8.99 -21.04 7.21
C PHE A 309 8.32 -22.35 6.81
N ASN A 310 9.06 -23.46 6.81
CA ASN A 310 8.51 -24.79 6.55
C ASN A 310 7.38 -25.13 7.54
N SER A 311 7.59 -24.85 8.83
CA SER A 311 6.57 -25.03 9.86
C SER A 311 5.33 -24.18 9.61
N LEU A 312 5.51 -22.90 9.23
CA LEU A 312 4.38 -22.05 8.85
C LEU A 312 3.60 -22.67 7.68
N LEU A 313 4.27 -23.14 6.63
CA LEU A 313 3.63 -23.72 5.46
C LEU A 313 2.89 -25.03 5.77
N VAL A 314 3.43 -25.90 6.65
CA VAL A 314 2.72 -27.09 7.17
C VAL A 314 1.39 -26.68 7.78
N LEU A 315 1.40 -25.67 8.65
CA LEU A 315 0.24 -25.22 9.41
C LEU A 315 -0.80 -24.55 8.51
N LEU A 316 -0.35 -23.75 7.53
CA LEU A 316 -1.22 -23.19 6.50
C LEU A 316 -1.88 -24.30 5.68
N ASP A 317 -1.12 -25.27 5.17
CA ASP A 317 -1.67 -26.36 4.35
C ASP A 317 -2.71 -27.21 5.09
N GLN A 318 -2.41 -27.57 6.35
CA GLN A 318 -3.36 -28.30 7.19
C GLN A 318 -4.66 -27.52 7.38
N THR A 319 -4.58 -26.23 7.70
CA THR A 319 -5.77 -25.40 7.94
C THR A 319 -6.57 -25.17 6.66
N ILE A 320 -5.88 -24.86 5.55
CA ILE A 320 -6.52 -24.64 4.25
C ILE A 320 -7.27 -25.91 3.82
N ARG A 321 -6.66 -27.09 3.92
CA ARG A 321 -7.35 -28.35 3.57
C ARG A 321 -8.54 -28.63 4.48
N SER A 322 -8.43 -28.38 5.78
CA SER A 322 -9.53 -28.56 6.74
C SER A 322 -10.71 -27.63 6.41
N LYS A 323 -10.47 -26.32 6.26
CA LYS A 323 -11.51 -25.34 5.92
C LYS A 323 -12.09 -25.55 4.52
N HIS A 324 -11.28 -26.00 3.55
CA HIS A 324 -11.76 -26.35 2.21
C HIS A 324 -12.78 -27.50 2.23
N GLN A 325 -12.66 -28.48 3.14
CA GLN A 325 -13.67 -29.54 3.31
C GLN A 325 -15.04 -28.99 3.72
N GLN A 326 -15.07 -27.79 4.33
CA GLN A 326 -16.29 -27.06 4.67
C GLN A 326 -16.62 -25.94 3.67
N GLN A 327 -16.01 -25.96 2.48
CA GLN A 327 -16.20 -24.95 1.43
C GLN A 327 -15.76 -23.53 1.82
N ILE A 328 -14.90 -23.40 2.83
CA ILE A 328 -14.33 -22.13 3.27
C ILE A 328 -12.95 -21.95 2.61
N ASN A 329 -12.79 -20.90 1.79
CA ASN A 329 -11.53 -20.62 1.10
C ASN A 329 -10.64 -19.66 1.89
N VAL A 330 -9.64 -20.23 2.57
CA VAL A 330 -8.58 -19.47 3.27
C VAL A 330 -7.21 -19.57 2.60
N ALA A 331 -7.13 -20.05 1.36
CA ALA A 331 -5.84 -20.11 0.67
C ALA A 331 -5.31 -18.70 0.37
N PRO A 332 -4.03 -18.39 0.66
CA PRO A 332 -3.44 -17.11 0.27
C PRO A 332 -3.27 -17.04 -1.25
N ASP A 333 -3.26 -15.81 -1.78
CA ASP A 333 -3.10 -15.56 -3.22
C ASP A 333 -1.63 -15.56 -3.65
N GLY A 334 -0.70 -15.49 -2.70
CA GLY A 334 0.73 -15.49 -2.96
C GLY A 334 1.56 -15.21 -1.71
N PHE A 335 2.84 -14.97 -1.92
CA PHE A 335 3.81 -14.73 -0.85
C PHE A 335 4.64 -13.48 -1.16
N ALA A 336 4.72 -12.57 -0.21
CA ALA A 336 5.73 -11.53 -0.21
C ALA A 336 7.05 -12.11 0.34
N LEU A 337 8.16 -11.80 -0.32
CA LEU A 337 9.49 -12.25 0.04
C LEU A 337 10.40 -11.04 0.26
N SER A 338 11.33 -11.17 1.20
CA SER A 338 12.47 -10.27 1.33
C SER A 338 13.72 -11.05 0.95
N THR A 339 14.51 -10.50 0.04
CA THR A 339 15.73 -11.11 -0.47
C THR A 339 16.80 -10.05 -0.48
N ALA A 340 17.96 -10.30 0.09
CA ALA A 340 19.08 -9.38 -0.04
C ALA A 340 20.30 -10.11 -0.62
N GLY A 341 21.18 -9.35 -1.27
CA GLY A 341 22.45 -9.85 -1.75
C GLY A 341 23.50 -9.88 -0.65
N TRP A 342 24.57 -10.61 -0.92
CA TRP A 342 25.80 -10.55 -0.14
C TRP A 342 27.03 -10.38 -1.03
N PRO A 343 27.16 -9.24 -1.74
CA PRO A 343 28.13 -9.10 -2.83
C PRO A 343 29.57 -9.34 -2.42
N GLU A 344 29.97 -8.97 -1.20
CA GLU A 344 31.35 -9.08 -0.72
C GLU A 344 31.83 -10.52 -0.52
N ARG A 345 30.90 -11.49 -0.50
CA ARG A 345 31.23 -12.92 -0.45
C ARG A 345 31.34 -13.57 -1.82
N SER A 346 30.93 -12.88 -2.87
CA SER A 346 31.10 -13.35 -4.24
C SER A 346 32.50 -12.96 -4.77
N ALA A 347 33.10 -13.83 -5.58
CA ALA A 347 34.35 -13.52 -6.27
C ALA A 347 34.19 -12.36 -7.27
N ASP A 348 32.99 -12.27 -7.87
CA ASP A 348 32.54 -11.12 -8.63
C ASP A 348 31.27 -10.58 -7.96
N PRO A 349 31.37 -9.47 -7.20
CA PRO A 349 30.25 -8.92 -6.44
C PRO A 349 29.00 -8.63 -7.28
N ALA A 350 29.15 -8.16 -8.54
CA ALA A 350 28.01 -7.87 -9.40
C ALA A 350 27.27 -9.14 -9.83
N GLN A 351 27.99 -10.27 -9.94
CA GLN A 351 27.45 -11.56 -10.35
C GLN A 351 26.84 -12.36 -9.20
N GLU A 352 26.88 -11.86 -7.96
CA GLU A 352 26.31 -12.56 -6.79
C GLU A 352 24.88 -13.05 -7.00
N PRO A 353 23.94 -12.30 -7.63
CA PRO A 353 22.58 -12.79 -7.86
C PRO A 353 22.49 -14.03 -8.76
N LEU A 354 23.51 -14.25 -9.60
CA LEU A 354 23.58 -15.38 -10.53
C LEU A 354 24.31 -16.59 -9.93
N ASN A 355 24.81 -16.48 -8.70
CA ASN A 355 25.62 -17.50 -8.07
C ASN A 355 24.95 -18.00 -6.79
N ASP A 356 25.10 -19.30 -6.55
CA ASP A 356 24.71 -19.86 -5.26
C ASP A 356 25.75 -19.47 -4.21
N LEU A 357 25.27 -19.01 -3.05
CA LEU A 357 26.14 -18.55 -1.98
C LEU A 357 25.88 -19.37 -0.72
N TYR A 358 26.89 -20.14 -0.33
CA TYR A 358 26.81 -21.10 0.77
C TYR A 358 27.85 -20.78 1.84
N LEU A 359 27.50 -21.05 3.10
CA LEU A 359 28.45 -21.05 4.22
C LEU A 359 28.58 -22.46 4.79
N SER A 360 29.76 -22.83 5.24
CA SER A 360 30.01 -24.15 5.86
C SER A 360 29.03 -24.45 7.01
N GLN A 361 28.74 -23.46 7.84
CA GLN A 361 27.80 -23.56 8.97
C GLN A 361 26.33 -23.72 8.56
N SER A 362 25.96 -23.32 7.34
CA SER A 362 24.60 -23.39 6.82
C SER A 362 24.42 -24.44 5.72
N GLY A 363 25.46 -25.25 5.45
CA GLY A 363 25.43 -26.28 4.41
C GLY A 363 25.07 -25.72 3.04
N LYS A 364 23.96 -26.21 2.47
CA LYS A 364 23.45 -25.80 1.16
C LYS A 364 22.28 -24.80 1.23
N ALA A 365 22.00 -24.21 2.40
CA ALA A 365 21.05 -23.11 2.47
C ALA A 365 21.65 -21.83 1.87
N GLN A 366 20.87 -21.15 1.05
CA GLN A 366 21.29 -19.93 0.35
C GLN A 366 21.49 -18.78 1.35
N ARG A 367 22.63 -18.11 1.20
CA ARG A 367 23.07 -16.99 2.04
C ARG A 367 23.13 -15.65 1.30
N GLY A 368 22.72 -15.65 0.04
CA GLY A 368 22.68 -14.47 -0.82
C GLY A 368 21.30 -14.25 -1.45
N PHE A 369 21.27 -13.49 -2.54
CA PHE A 369 20.04 -13.08 -3.22
C PHE A 369 19.11 -14.27 -3.54
N ARG A 370 19.71 -15.40 -3.94
CA ARG A 370 19.02 -16.65 -4.28
C ARG A 370 18.29 -17.36 -3.14
N VAL A 371 18.26 -16.81 -1.92
CA VAL A 371 17.43 -17.33 -0.82
C VAL A 371 15.95 -17.49 -1.20
N TYR A 372 15.46 -16.72 -2.18
CA TYR A 372 14.12 -16.93 -2.72
C TYR A 372 13.88 -18.32 -3.33
N ARG A 373 14.91 -19.01 -3.82
CA ARG A 373 14.80 -20.37 -4.35
C ARG A 373 14.52 -21.38 -3.24
N ASP A 374 15.09 -21.18 -2.05
CA ASP A 374 14.79 -22.00 -0.87
C ASP A 374 13.34 -21.76 -0.43
N TRP A 375 12.89 -20.50 -0.45
CA TRP A 375 11.49 -20.15 -0.20
C TRP A 375 10.53 -20.79 -1.19
N LEU A 376 10.81 -20.72 -2.49
CA LEU A 376 10.00 -21.38 -3.52
C LEU A 376 9.96 -22.90 -3.35
N THR A 377 11.08 -23.52 -2.98
CA THR A 377 11.15 -24.96 -2.71
C THR A 377 10.20 -25.36 -1.57
N ILE A 378 10.14 -24.57 -0.50
CA ILE A 378 9.23 -24.80 0.63
C ILE A 378 7.77 -24.54 0.21
N ILE A 379 7.47 -23.41 -0.45
CA ILE A 379 6.12 -23.05 -0.91
C ILE A 379 5.54 -24.15 -1.81
N ASN A 380 6.35 -24.67 -2.74
CA ASN A 380 5.94 -25.66 -3.73
C ASN A 380 5.86 -27.10 -3.18
N ARG A 381 6.33 -27.34 -1.95
CA ARG A 381 6.24 -28.66 -1.30
C ARG A 381 4.80 -29.01 -0.88
N TYR A 382 3.96 -28.00 -0.63
CA TYR A 382 2.62 -28.18 -0.07
C TYR A 382 1.52 -27.94 -1.12
N PRO A 383 0.56 -28.87 -1.30
CA PRO A 383 -0.47 -28.76 -2.34
C PRO A 383 -1.29 -27.48 -2.30
N SER A 384 -1.62 -26.95 -1.11
CA SER A 384 -2.47 -25.76 -1.00
C SER A 384 -1.76 -24.46 -1.40
N THR A 385 -0.42 -24.46 -1.41
CA THR A 385 0.42 -23.27 -1.66
C THR A 385 1.31 -23.40 -2.89
N ALA A 386 1.37 -24.59 -3.50
CA ALA A 386 2.20 -24.82 -4.67
C ALA A 386 1.82 -23.94 -5.86
N ASN A 387 2.83 -23.51 -6.61
CA ASN A 387 2.71 -22.67 -7.81
C ASN A 387 2.07 -21.30 -7.57
N ARG A 388 1.90 -20.88 -6.31
CA ARG A 388 1.42 -19.53 -6.01
C ARG A 388 2.48 -18.49 -6.43
N PRO A 389 2.04 -17.30 -6.89
CA PRO A 389 2.96 -16.23 -7.23
C PRO A 389 3.70 -15.73 -5.98
N VAL A 390 4.93 -15.28 -6.20
CA VAL A 390 5.75 -14.62 -5.19
C VAL A 390 6.12 -13.22 -5.65
N TYR A 391 6.23 -12.32 -4.69
CA TYR A 391 6.56 -10.92 -4.90
C TYR A 391 7.76 -10.61 -4.02
N ILE A 392 8.92 -10.33 -4.60
CA ILE A 392 10.06 -9.86 -3.83
C ILE A 392 9.76 -8.39 -3.51
N THR A 393 9.19 -8.14 -2.33
CA THR A 393 8.70 -6.81 -1.92
C THR A 393 9.80 -5.93 -1.33
N ALA A 394 10.98 -6.51 -1.09
CA ALA A 394 12.16 -5.78 -0.67
C ALA A 394 13.42 -6.53 -1.13
N THR A 395 14.29 -5.80 -1.83
CA THR A 395 15.64 -6.24 -2.19
C THR A 395 16.66 -5.12 -2.09
N ASN A 396 17.89 -5.48 -1.77
CA ASN A 396 19.06 -4.61 -1.69
C ASN A 396 20.33 -5.47 -1.47
N THR A 397 21.48 -4.84 -1.23
CA THR A 397 22.77 -5.53 -0.99
C THR A 397 23.17 -5.61 0.48
N PHE A 398 22.25 -5.37 1.42
CA PHE A 398 22.54 -5.47 2.85
C PHE A 398 22.51 -6.91 3.33
N HIS A 399 23.57 -7.32 4.01
CA HIS A 399 23.63 -8.60 4.70
C HIS A 399 23.95 -8.38 6.19
N PRO A 400 23.20 -9.04 7.11
CA PRO A 400 23.30 -8.76 8.56
C PRO A 400 24.68 -9.09 9.16
N GLU A 401 25.45 -10.00 8.59
CA GLU A 401 26.80 -10.33 9.12
C GLU A 401 27.83 -9.22 8.90
N GLN A 402 27.65 -8.35 7.91
CA GLN A 402 28.54 -7.21 7.64
C GLN A 402 27.97 -5.91 8.18
N ALA A 403 26.63 -5.83 8.25
CA ALA A 403 25.89 -4.62 8.56
C ALA A 403 26.27 -3.42 7.66
N ARG A 404 26.71 -3.69 6.42
CA ARG A 404 26.98 -2.66 5.42
C ARG A 404 25.75 -2.41 4.56
N THR A 405 25.41 -1.15 4.37
CA THR A 405 24.23 -0.75 3.61
C THR A 405 24.58 -0.62 2.12
N PRO A 406 23.59 -0.59 1.21
CA PRO A 406 23.81 -0.42 -0.22
C PRO A 406 24.58 0.85 -0.58
N LEU A 407 24.44 1.89 0.24
CA LEU A 407 25.26 3.10 0.21
C LEU A 407 26.78 2.79 0.09
N GLU A 408 27.22 1.73 0.75
CA GLU A 408 28.64 1.39 0.92
C GLU A 408 29.08 0.22 0.04
N ASN A 409 28.18 -0.75 -0.20
CA ASN A 409 28.54 -2.04 -0.78
C ASN A 409 27.87 -2.38 -2.11
N TYR A 410 27.01 -1.52 -2.65
CA TYR A 410 26.40 -1.79 -3.95
C TYR A 410 27.46 -1.94 -5.06
N PRO A 411 27.45 -3.05 -5.82
CA PRO A 411 28.25 -3.18 -7.04
C PRO A 411 27.40 -2.86 -8.27
N LYS A 412 27.89 -1.97 -9.14
CA LYS A 412 27.31 -1.75 -10.47
C LYS A 412 27.07 -3.07 -11.22
N GLY A 413 25.87 -3.25 -11.77
CA GLY A 413 25.41 -4.44 -12.49
C GLY A 413 24.68 -5.45 -11.61
N TRP A 414 24.69 -5.28 -10.28
CA TRP A 414 24.06 -6.23 -9.36
C TRP A 414 22.54 -6.29 -9.56
N LEU A 415 21.85 -5.14 -9.72
CA LEU A 415 20.40 -5.13 -9.88
C LEU A 415 19.98 -5.71 -11.24
N SER A 416 20.76 -5.47 -12.30
CA SER A 416 20.56 -6.04 -13.63
C SER A 416 20.65 -7.56 -13.58
N ASN A 417 21.65 -8.09 -12.87
CA ASN A 417 21.81 -9.52 -12.69
C ASN A 417 20.70 -10.12 -11.79
N ALA A 418 20.27 -9.41 -10.75
CA ALA A 418 19.12 -9.81 -9.94
C ALA A 418 17.82 -9.87 -10.75
N LEU A 419 17.59 -8.87 -11.61
CA LEU A 419 16.44 -8.85 -12.51
C LEU A 419 16.51 -10.00 -13.53
N ALA A 420 17.67 -10.23 -14.15
CA ALA A 420 17.85 -11.32 -15.10
C ALA A 420 17.61 -12.70 -14.47
N GLU A 421 18.13 -12.92 -13.25
CA GLU A 421 17.91 -14.13 -12.46
C GLU A 421 16.42 -14.41 -12.24
N VAL A 422 15.67 -13.44 -11.71
CA VAL A 422 14.25 -13.66 -11.37
C VAL A 422 13.34 -13.66 -12.59
N SER A 423 13.71 -12.98 -13.67
CA SER A 423 12.94 -12.96 -14.93
C SER A 423 12.84 -14.34 -15.57
N SER A 424 13.77 -15.25 -15.26
CA SER A 424 13.72 -16.65 -15.70
C SER A 424 12.68 -17.49 -14.96
N ASN A 425 12.14 -17.00 -13.85
CA ASN A 425 11.23 -17.75 -12.99
C ASN A 425 9.78 -17.21 -13.08
N PRO A 426 8.83 -17.99 -13.64
CA PRO A 426 7.47 -17.51 -13.85
C PRO A 426 6.66 -17.32 -12.57
N GLN A 427 7.08 -17.86 -11.41
CA GLN A 427 6.41 -17.59 -10.14
C GLN A 427 6.73 -16.19 -9.59
N VAL A 428 7.86 -15.60 -9.96
CA VAL A 428 8.25 -14.26 -9.47
C VAL A 428 7.53 -13.20 -10.29
N GLN A 429 6.71 -12.38 -9.62
CA GLN A 429 5.88 -11.36 -10.25
C GLN A 429 6.37 -9.93 -10.01
N ALA A 430 7.24 -9.75 -9.02
CA ALA A 430 7.82 -8.45 -8.66
C ALA A 430 9.23 -8.61 -8.08
N LEU A 431 10.09 -7.63 -8.35
CA LEU A 431 11.41 -7.38 -7.76
C LEU A 431 11.48 -5.92 -7.34
N CYS A 432 11.19 -5.66 -6.07
CA CYS A 432 11.11 -4.31 -5.53
C CYS A 432 12.38 -3.93 -4.75
N TRP A 433 13.00 -2.81 -5.10
CA TRP A 433 14.07 -2.21 -4.28
C TRP A 433 13.54 -1.75 -2.92
N PHE A 434 14.34 -1.83 -1.87
CA PHE A 434 13.86 -1.61 -0.50
C PHE A 434 13.35 -0.20 -0.20
N VAL A 435 13.89 0.88 -0.79
CA VAL A 435 13.32 2.24 -0.64
C VAL A 435 13.64 3.09 -1.87
N ASP A 436 12.61 3.66 -2.51
CA ASP A 436 12.82 4.71 -3.52
C ASP A 436 12.71 6.10 -2.91
N GLN A 437 11.51 6.51 -2.48
CA GLN A 437 11.28 7.75 -1.76
C GLN A 437 11.45 7.50 -0.25
N PRO A 438 12.32 8.23 0.46
CA PRO A 438 12.43 8.10 1.90
C PRO A 438 11.17 8.65 2.57
N PHE A 439 10.77 8.02 3.68
CA PHE A 439 9.61 8.46 4.43
C PHE A 439 10.05 9.42 5.55
N GLY A 440 10.14 10.70 5.21
CA GLY A 440 10.79 11.71 6.06
C GLY A 440 12.29 11.43 6.18
N GLN A 441 12.80 11.30 7.41
CA GLN A 441 14.22 10.95 7.66
C GLN A 441 14.45 9.43 7.71
N GLN A 442 13.39 8.61 7.64
CA GLN A 442 13.52 7.16 7.73
C GLN A 442 14.09 6.58 6.44
N TRP A 443 15.04 5.67 6.59
CA TRP A 443 15.67 4.89 5.51
C TRP A 443 16.33 5.74 4.41
N TYR A 444 16.80 6.94 4.77
CA TYR A 444 17.47 7.83 3.84
C TYR A 444 18.67 7.16 3.13
N GLU A 445 19.42 6.34 3.86
CA GLU A 445 20.58 5.58 3.38
C GLU A 445 20.26 4.43 2.41
N TRP A 446 18.99 4.28 2.03
CA TRP A 446 18.49 3.24 1.13
C TRP A 446 17.81 3.80 -0.12
N SER A 447 17.61 5.12 -0.15
CA SER A 447 16.81 5.86 -1.12
C SER A 447 17.42 5.87 -2.52
N LEU A 448 16.60 5.55 -3.53
CA LEU A 448 16.96 5.74 -4.94
C LEU A 448 16.62 7.13 -5.46
N SER A 449 15.66 7.83 -4.86
CA SER A 449 15.27 9.20 -5.26
C SER A 449 16.20 10.26 -4.66
N GLU A 450 16.82 9.95 -3.52
CA GLU A 450 17.81 10.79 -2.84
C GLU A 450 19.10 10.00 -2.61
N PRO A 451 19.78 9.57 -3.69
CA PRO A 451 20.90 8.65 -3.59
C PRO A 451 22.12 9.30 -2.95
N GLN A 452 22.86 8.51 -2.19
CA GLN A 452 24.17 8.87 -1.64
C GLN A 452 25.20 7.79 -1.94
N GLY A 453 26.49 8.13 -1.90
CA GLY A 453 27.58 7.16 -2.12
C GLY A 453 27.32 6.26 -3.33
N LYS A 454 27.36 4.94 -3.13
CA LYS A 454 27.13 3.97 -4.21
C LYS A 454 25.67 3.81 -4.64
N LEU A 455 24.70 4.37 -3.91
CA LEU A 455 23.31 4.39 -4.38
C LEU A 455 23.13 5.21 -5.66
N HIS A 456 24.06 6.11 -6.01
CA HIS A 456 24.03 6.75 -7.33
C HIS A 456 24.13 5.73 -8.46
N GLU A 457 24.94 4.69 -8.30
CA GLU A 457 25.05 3.60 -9.27
C GLU A 457 23.76 2.78 -9.31
N ALA A 458 23.20 2.46 -8.13
CA ALA A 458 21.94 1.72 -8.02
C ALA A 458 20.76 2.47 -8.63
N ALA A 459 20.64 3.77 -8.39
CA ALA A 459 19.58 4.62 -8.94
C ALA A 459 19.69 4.74 -10.47
N GLN A 460 20.90 5.00 -10.98
CA GLN A 460 21.13 5.04 -12.43
C GLN A 460 20.83 3.70 -13.10
N GLU A 461 21.20 2.59 -12.47
CA GLU A 461 20.90 1.25 -12.97
C GLU A 461 19.41 0.94 -12.93
N PHE A 462 18.70 1.30 -11.85
CA PHE A 462 17.26 1.16 -11.75
C PHE A 462 16.53 1.91 -12.88
N ASP A 463 16.91 3.16 -13.15
CA ASP A 463 16.33 3.97 -14.23
C ASP A 463 16.64 3.39 -15.62
N GLN A 464 17.84 2.85 -15.82
CA GLN A 464 18.20 2.19 -17.07
C GLN A 464 17.35 0.94 -17.33
N LEU A 465 17.04 0.17 -16.28
CA LEU A 465 16.25 -1.06 -16.40
C LEU A 465 14.73 -0.80 -16.57
N LEU A 466 14.26 0.42 -16.29
CA LEU A 466 12.87 0.83 -16.57
C LEU A 466 12.62 1.15 -18.05
N ARG A 467 13.67 1.51 -18.80
CA ARG A 467 13.58 1.83 -20.24
C ARG A 467 13.34 0.57 -21.05
#